data_AF-A0A2J6MVQ8-F1
#
_entry.id   AF-A0A2J6MVQ8-F1
#
_cell.length_a   1.000
_cell.length_b   1.000
_cell.length_c   1.000
_cell.angle_alpha   90.00
_cell.angle_beta   90.00
_cell.angle_gamma   90.00
#
_symmetry.space_group_name_H-M   'P 1'
#
loop_
_entity.id
_entity.type
_entity.pdbx_description
1 polymer ?
#
loop_
_entity_poly.entity_id
_entity_poly.type
_entity_poly.pdbx_seq_one_letter_code
_entity_poly.pdbx_strand_id
1 'polypeptide(L)'
;MQYPLYVHQTDGMRYRGSFPDFPRADASGKSFAQLARNARDRVQRIYDRSQHLIPAPTDDLHALQMLDMDDGEGIWMFVEIDLARVTSCAVHLQFSLNEGVLRNLDEAAQERRMARTEFIALACLHELACEPDRVRGNGVRALFSTKVTGVT
;
A
#
# COMPACT_ATOMS: atom_id res chain seq x y z
N MET A 1 0.08 7.85 -13.96
CA MET A 1 -0.89 6.72 -14.00
C MET A 1 -2.27 7.23 -13.59
N GLN A 2 -3.35 6.65 -14.10
CA GLN A 2 -4.72 7.08 -13.79
C GLN A 2 -5.34 6.13 -12.77
N TYR A 3 -5.89 6.68 -11.70
CA TYR A 3 -6.57 5.92 -10.65
C TYR A 3 -8.05 6.28 -10.60
N PRO A 4 -8.95 5.30 -10.43
CA PRO A 4 -10.37 5.54 -10.30
C PRO A 4 -10.67 6.20 -8.94
N LEU A 5 -11.45 7.28 -8.96
CA LEU A 5 -11.94 7.98 -7.80
C LEU A 5 -13.47 7.94 -7.83
N TYR A 6 -14.08 7.34 -6.81
CA TYR A 6 -15.53 7.36 -6.67
C TYR A 6 -15.95 8.67 -6.01
N VAL A 7 -16.81 9.44 -6.68
CA VAL A 7 -17.18 10.81 -6.29
C VAL A 7 -18.64 10.89 -5.90
N HIS A 8 -18.89 11.39 -4.70
CA HIS A 8 -20.22 11.74 -4.23
C HIS A 8 -20.36 13.25 -4.09
N GLN A 9 -21.56 13.74 -4.39
CA GLN A 9 -21.96 15.07 -3.97
C GLN A 9 -22.46 15.02 -2.53
N THR A 10 -21.95 15.91 -1.69
CA THR A 10 -22.39 16.12 -0.31
C THR A 10 -23.21 17.41 -0.21
N ASP A 11 -24.08 17.49 0.79
CA ASP A 11 -24.91 18.67 1.06
C ASP A 11 -24.07 19.96 1.05
N GLY A 12 -24.50 20.93 0.23
CA GLY A 12 -23.83 22.21 0.04
C GLY A 12 -22.89 22.32 -1.17
N MET A 13 -23.16 21.59 -2.26
CA MET A 13 -22.41 21.63 -3.52
C MET A 13 -20.90 21.33 -3.38
N ARG A 14 -20.56 20.43 -2.45
CA ARG A 14 -19.19 19.92 -2.33
C ARG A 14 -19.13 18.50 -2.84
N TYR A 15 -17.99 18.15 -3.41
CA TYR A 15 -17.69 16.81 -3.87
C TYR A 15 -16.74 16.15 -2.89
N ARG A 16 -17.02 14.91 -2.54
CA ARG A 16 -16.12 14.02 -1.79
C ARG A 16 -15.72 12.89 -2.72
N GLY A 17 -14.45 12.53 -2.70
CA GLY A 17 -13.90 11.44 -3.49
C GLY A 17 -13.16 10.45 -2.62
N SER A 18 -13.32 9.17 -2.94
CA SER A 18 -12.64 8.04 -2.28
C SER A 18 -12.01 7.12 -3.32
N PHE A 19 -10.77 6.68 -3.08
CA PHE A 19 -10.07 5.74 -3.95
C PHE A 19 -10.25 4.31 -3.43
N PRO A 20 -10.58 3.34 -4.29
CA PRO A 20 -10.53 1.92 -3.91
C PRO A 20 -9.09 1.49 -3.64
N ASP A 21 -8.16 1.92 -4.49
CA ASP A 21 -6.74 1.56 -4.39
C ASP A 21 -6.02 2.32 -3.26
N PHE A 22 -6.57 3.46 -2.81
CA PHE A 22 -5.98 4.27 -1.73
C PHE A 22 -7.01 4.59 -0.62
N PRO A 23 -7.39 3.61 0.23
CA PRO A 23 -8.43 3.79 1.24
C PRO A 23 -8.16 4.90 2.28
N ARG A 24 -6.89 5.32 2.43
CA ARG A 24 -6.47 6.41 3.35
C ARG A 24 -6.42 7.80 2.70
N ALA A 25 -6.67 7.88 1.39
CA ALA A 25 -6.46 9.07 0.58
C ALA A 25 -7.75 9.78 0.13
N ASP A 26 -8.81 9.68 0.93
CA ASP A 26 -10.04 10.46 0.76
C ASP A 26 -9.75 11.95 0.58
N ALA A 27 -10.51 12.60 -0.30
CA ALA A 27 -10.41 14.02 -0.58
C ALA A 27 -11.78 14.67 -0.77
N SER A 28 -11.81 16.00 -0.67
CA SER A 28 -13.00 16.80 -0.96
C SER A 28 -12.64 18.07 -1.73
N GLY A 29 -13.60 18.63 -2.46
CA GLY A 29 -13.43 19.84 -3.25
C GLY A 29 -14.76 20.52 -3.58
N LYS A 30 -14.71 21.82 -3.93
CA LYS A 30 -15.89 22.58 -4.37
C LYS A 30 -16.16 22.45 -5.88
N SER A 31 -15.24 21.84 -6.61
CA SER A 31 -15.35 21.51 -8.04
C SER A 31 -14.59 20.22 -8.32
N PHE A 32 -14.89 19.55 -9.45
CA PHE A 32 -14.15 18.35 -9.87
C PHE A 32 -12.64 18.60 -10.00
N ALA A 33 -12.25 19.74 -10.58
CA ALA A 33 -10.85 20.12 -10.70
C ALA A 33 -10.17 20.29 -9.33
N GLN A 34 -10.86 20.91 -8.36
CA GLN A 34 -10.33 21.04 -7.01
C GLN A 34 -10.26 19.69 -6.28
N LEU A 35 -11.28 18.84 -6.45
CA LEU A 35 -11.31 17.50 -5.88
C LEU A 35 -10.14 16.67 -6.41
N ALA A 36 -9.95 16.60 -7.74
CA ALA A 36 -8.88 15.84 -8.37
C ALA A 36 -7.50 16.31 -7.90
N ARG A 37 -7.30 17.63 -7.81
CA ARG A 37 -6.05 18.19 -7.26
C ARG A 37 -5.83 17.76 -5.81
N ASN A 38 -6.84 17.91 -4.96
CA ASN A 38 -6.73 17.57 -3.54
C ASN A 38 -6.49 16.07 -3.33
N ALA A 39 -7.15 15.23 -4.13
CA ALA A 39 -6.98 13.78 -4.15
C ALA A 39 -5.54 13.40 -4.52
N ARG A 40 -5.01 13.95 -5.60
CA ARG A 40 -3.61 13.74 -6.01
C ARG A 40 -2.63 14.19 -4.93
N ASP A 41 -2.79 15.41 -4.41
CA ASP A 41 -1.89 15.97 -3.40
C ASP A 41 -1.95 15.15 -2.09
N ARG A 42 -3.10 14.54 -1.77
CA ARG A 42 -3.29 13.63 -0.63
C ARG A 42 -2.54 12.32 -0.82
N VAL A 43 -2.67 11.66 -1.97
CA VAL A 43 -1.94 10.43 -2.29
C VAL A 43 -0.43 10.68 -2.24
N GLN A 44 0.04 11.75 -2.90
CA GLN A 44 1.46 12.09 -2.88
C GLN A 44 1.98 12.28 -1.45
N ARG A 45 1.24 12.97 -0.58
CA ARG A 45 1.66 13.16 0.82
C ARG A 45 1.73 11.86 1.63
N ILE A 46 0.81 10.93 1.41
CA ILE A 46 0.79 9.66 2.16
C ILE A 46 1.92 8.74 1.72
N TYR A 47 2.21 8.71 0.41
CA TYR A 47 3.10 7.72 -0.16
C TYR A 47 4.53 8.21 -0.39
N ASP A 48 4.76 9.53 -0.49
CA ASP A 48 6.09 10.10 -0.65
C ASP A 48 7.00 9.69 0.52
N ARG A 49 8.11 9.02 0.19
CA ARG A 49 9.09 8.43 1.13
C ARG A 49 8.48 7.50 2.16
N SER A 50 7.29 6.97 1.89
CA SER A 50 6.64 6.01 2.78
C SER A 50 7.16 4.59 2.52
N GLN A 51 6.95 3.72 3.49
CA GLN A 51 7.16 2.28 3.35
C GLN A 51 5.94 1.57 2.76
N HIS A 52 4.90 2.31 2.34
CA HIS A 52 3.73 1.73 1.71
C HIS A 52 4.00 1.49 0.22
N LEU A 53 3.69 0.28 -0.24
CA LEU A 53 3.69 -0.05 -1.66
C LEU A 53 2.60 0.75 -2.37
N ILE A 54 2.92 1.26 -3.55
CA ILE A 54 1.94 1.91 -4.42
C ILE A 54 1.20 0.78 -5.17
N PRO A 55 -0.12 0.62 -4.97
CA PRO A 55 -0.89 -0.39 -5.68
C PRO A 55 -1.03 -0.04 -7.17
N ALA A 56 -1.21 -1.07 -7.99
CA ALA A 56 -1.64 -0.88 -9.37
C ALA A 56 -3.08 -0.31 -9.40
N PRO A 57 -3.40 0.55 -10.37
CA PRO A 57 -4.73 1.13 -10.50
C PRO A 57 -5.71 0.04 -10.90
N THR A 58 -6.89 0.05 -10.29
CA THR A 58 -8.02 -0.74 -10.77
C THR A 58 -8.55 -0.08 -12.06
N ASP A 59 -8.35 -0.70 -13.21
CA ASP A 59 -8.70 -0.15 -14.53
C ASP A 59 -9.93 -0.80 -15.17
N ASP A 60 -10.44 -1.89 -14.60
CA ASP A 60 -11.67 -2.55 -15.04
C ASP A 60 -12.92 -1.91 -14.43
N LEU A 61 -13.75 -1.28 -15.28
CA LEU A 61 -15.00 -0.65 -14.87
C LEU A 61 -16.00 -1.63 -14.26
N HIS A 62 -16.05 -2.88 -14.75
CA HIS A 62 -16.94 -3.89 -14.19
C HIS A 62 -16.51 -4.29 -12.78
N ALA A 63 -15.19 -4.41 -12.54
CA ALA A 63 -14.65 -4.63 -11.21
C ALA A 63 -14.96 -3.46 -10.27
N LEU A 64 -14.89 -2.22 -10.74
CA LEU A 64 -15.22 -1.03 -9.96
C LEU A 64 -16.70 -0.98 -9.53
N GLN A 65 -17.62 -1.33 -10.44
CA GLN A 65 -19.06 -1.36 -10.17
C GLN A 65 -19.47 -2.46 -9.18
N MET A 66 -18.63 -3.48 -8.99
CA MET A 66 -18.86 -4.55 -8.02
C MET A 66 -18.34 -4.22 -6.62
N LEU A 67 -17.64 -3.09 -6.44
CA LEU A 67 -17.13 -2.70 -5.13
C LEU A 67 -18.26 -2.21 -4.24
N ASP A 68 -18.23 -2.60 -2.97
CA ASP A 68 -19.20 -2.15 -1.94
C ASP A 68 -19.27 -0.62 -1.79
N MET A 69 -18.24 0.09 -2.25
CA MET A 69 -18.21 1.56 -2.23
C MET A 69 -19.09 2.20 -3.30
N ASP A 70 -19.38 1.48 -4.40
CA ASP A 70 -20.27 1.96 -5.46
C ASP A 70 -21.73 1.73 -5.02
N ASP A 71 -22.32 2.75 -4.41
CA ASP A 71 -23.73 2.78 -4.02
C ASP A 71 -24.69 3.14 -5.17
N GLY A 72 -24.17 3.37 -6.38
CA GLY A 72 -24.93 3.77 -7.56
C GLY A 72 -25.36 5.25 -7.61
N GLU A 73 -25.11 6.03 -6.56
CA GLU A 73 -25.49 7.46 -6.48
C GLU A 73 -24.31 8.40 -6.79
N GLY A 74 -23.09 7.86 -6.84
CA GLY A 74 -21.85 8.56 -7.19
C GLY A 74 -21.46 8.40 -8.65
N ILE A 75 -20.34 9.03 -9.01
CA ILE A 75 -19.74 8.88 -10.35
C ILE A 75 -18.27 8.52 -10.24
N TRP A 76 -17.79 7.73 -11.20
CA TRP A 76 -16.38 7.43 -11.34
C TRP A 76 -15.65 8.54 -12.11
N MET A 77 -14.55 9.02 -11.55
CA MET A 77 -13.64 9.97 -12.18
C MET A 77 -12.23 9.40 -12.15
N PHE A 78 -11.50 9.46 -13.25
CA PHE A 78 -10.09 9.04 -13.28
C PHE A 78 -9.18 10.22 -12.96
N VAL A 79 -8.34 10.06 -11.94
CA VAL A 79 -7.38 11.07 -11.50
C VAL A 79 -5.97 10.64 -11.90
N GLU A 80 -5.27 11.51 -12.60
CA GLU A 80 -3.87 11.30 -12.93
C GLU A 80 -2.97 11.57 -11.72
N ILE A 81 -2.24 10.53 -11.33
CA ILE A 81 -1.23 10.56 -10.27
C ILE A 81 0.13 10.32 -10.91
N ASP A 82 1.00 11.30 -10.78
CA ASP A 82 2.39 11.20 -11.16
C ASP A 82 3.16 10.42 -10.09
N LEU A 83 3.42 9.14 -10.36
CA LEU A 83 4.18 8.25 -9.48
C LEU A 83 5.69 8.53 -9.52
N ALA A 84 6.21 9.22 -10.53
CA ALA A 84 7.63 9.61 -10.55
C ALA A 84 7.96 10.59 -9.41
N ARG A 85 6.93 11.30 -8.92
CA ARG A 85 7.01 12.20 -7.76
C ARG A 85 6.71 11.50 -6.43
N VAL A 86 6.41 10.20 -6.45
CA VAL A 86 6.11 9.40 -5.26
C VAL A 86 7.18 8.32 -5.15
N THR A 87 8.24 8.59 -4.40
CA THR A 87 9.26 7.57 -4.14
C THR A 87 8.81 6.70 -2.98
N SER A 88 8.19 5.55 -3.26
CA SER A 88 8.05 4.51 -2.25
C SER A 88 9.41 3.85 -2.05
N CYS A 89 9.87 3.76 -0.80
CA CYS A 89 11.08 3.00 -0.46
C CYS A 89 10.74 1.52 -0.16
N ALA A 90 9.51 1.09 -0.42
CA ALA A 90 9.06 -0.26 -0.14
C ALA A 90 9.58 -1.24 -1.21
N VAL A 91 10.12 -2.36 -0.77
CA VAL A 91 10.58 -3.46 -1.64
C VAL A 91 9.63 -4.64 -1.46
N HIS A 92 9.16 -5.22 -2.57
CA HIS A 92 8.36 -6.44 -2.54
C HIS A 92 9.26 -7.66 -2.32
N LEU A 93 8.91 -8.49 -1.35
CA LEU A 93 9.65 -9.70 -1.00
C LEU A 93 8.76 -10.93 -1.18
N GLN A 94 9.22 -11.90 -1.97
CA GLN A 94 8.60 -13.22 -2.08
C GLN A 94 9.58 -14.28 -1.54
N PHE A 95 9.13 -15.04 -0.54
CA PHE A 95 9.92 -16.10 0.09
C PHE A 95 9.00 -17.18 0.65
N SER A 96 9.57 -18.34 0.97
CA SER A 96 8.85 -19.46 1.56
C SER A 96 9.21 -19.58 3.04
N LEU A 97 8.21 -19.80 3.88
CA LEU A 97 8.35 -20.12 5.30
C LEU A 97 7.87 -21.54 5.57
N ASN A 98 8.41 -22.17 6.61
CA ASN A 98 7.84 -23.41 7.13
C ASN A 98 6.44 -23.11 7.71
N GLU A 99 5.48 -24.03 7.50
CA GLU A 99 4.11 -23.90 8.01
C GLU A 99 4.03 -23.59 9.51
N GLY A 100 4.89 -24.21 10.33
CA GLY A 100 4.92 -23.95 11.77
C GLY A 100 5.33 -22.53 12.10
N VAL A 101 6.28 -21.96 11.34
CA VAL A 101 6.74 -20.57 11.52
C VAL A 101 5.67 -19.59 11.07
N LEU A 102 4.99 -19.88 9.96
CA LEU A 102 3.89 -19.04 9.46
C LEU A 102 2.73 -18.99 10.47
N ARG A 103 2.34 -20.13 11.06
CA ARG A 103 1.29 -20.16 12.09
C ARG A 103 1.67 -19.34 13.32
N ASN A 104 2.88 -19.52 13.84
CA ASN A 104 3.34 -18.76 15.01
C ASN A 104 3.39 -17.24 14.74
N LEU A 105 3.75 -16.85 13.51
CA LEU A 105 3.74 -15.46 13.07
C LEU A 105 2.32 -14.89 13.06
N ASP A 106 1.35 -15.64 12.55
CA ASP A 106 -0.05 -15.21 12.49
C ASP A 106 -0.64 -15.01 13.89
N GLU A 107 -0.39 -15.96 14.79
CA GLU A 107 -0.82 -15.88 16.19
C GLU A 107 -0.21 -14.64 16.86
N ALA A 108 1.10 -14.44 16.73
CA ALA A 108 1.80 -13.30 17.33
C ALA A 108 1.37 -11.94 16.74
N ALA A 109 1.09 -11.88 15.43
CA ALA A 109 0.57 -10.68 14.78
C ALA A 109 -0.86 -10.36 15.26
N GLN A 110 -1.71 -11.39 15.39
CA GLN A 110 -3.08 -11.24 15.87
C GLN A 110 -3.15 -10.78 17.33
N GLU A 111 -2.35 -11.38 18.22
CA GLU A 111 -2.23 -10.97 19.63
C GLU A 111 -1.88 -9.48 19.76
N ARG A 112 -1.01 -8.99 18.87
CA ARG A 112 -0.53 -7.60 18.85
C ARG A 112 -1.40 -6.67 18.00
N ARG A 113 -2.47 -7.17 17.37
CA ARG A 113 -3.33 -6.45 16.41
C ARG A 113 -2.56 -5.76 15.29
N MET A 114 -1.55 -6.44 14.76
CA MET A 114 -0.68 -5.96 13.68
C MET A 114 -0.89 -6.78 12.41
N ALA A 115 -0.55 -6.20 11.26
CA ALA A 115 -0.44 -6.96 10.02
C ALA A 115 0.82 -7.84 10.01
N ARG A 116 0.79 -8.97 9.28
CA ARG A 116 1.95 -9.87 9.12
C ARG A 116 3.23 -9.14 8.71
N THR A 117 3.12 -8.22 7.76
CA THR A 117 4.25 -7.44 7.24
C THR A 117 4.86 -6.52 8.30
N GLU A 118 4.04 -5.94 9.17
CA GLU A 118 4.51 -5.10 10.28
C GLU A 118 5.24 -5.95 11.31
N PHE A 119 4.72 -7.14 11.62
CA PHE A 119 5.39 -8.08 12.52
C PHE A 119 6.74 -8.53 11.96
N ILE A 120 6.81 -8.88 10.68
CA ILE A 120 8.07 -9.28 10.01
C ILE A 120 9.08 -8.13 10.05
N ALA A 121 8.66 -6.91 9.72
CA ALA A 121 9.53 -5.74 9.76
C ALA A 121 10.10 -5.52 11.18
N LEU A 122 9.26 -5.63 12.21
CA LEU A 122 9.68 -5.52 13.60
C LEU A 122 10.68 -6.62 14.00
N ALA A 123 10.43 -7.86 13.59
CA ALA A 123 11.33 -8.99 13.84
C ALA A 123 12.70 -8.78 13.17
N CYS A 124 12.73 -8.32 11.91
CA CYS A 124 13.97 -7.98 11.23
C CYS A 124 14.74 -6.86 11.95
N LEU A 125 14.04 -5.79 12.37
CA LEU A 125 14.67 -4.70 13.12
C LEU A 125 15.23 -5.18 14.46
N HIS A 126 14.51 -6.07 15.16
CA HIS A 126 14.98 -6.66 16.41
C HIS A 126 16.28 -7.45 16.21
N GLU A 127 16.33 -8.34 15.21
CA GLU A 127 17.54 -9.12 14.92
C GLU A 127 18.72 -8.22 14.53
N LEU A 128 18.50 -7.22 13.66
CA LEU A 128 19.54 -6.28 13.26
C LEU A 128 20.03 -5.41 14.43
N ALA A 129 19.15 -5.02 15.35
CA ALA A 129 19.51 -4.26 16.54
C ALA A 129 20.24 -5.10 17.59
N CYS A 130 20.01 -6.41 17.61
CA CYS A 130 20.71 -7.35 18.47
C CYS A 130 22.11 -7.73 17.93
N GLU A 131 22.42 -7.33 16.68
CA GLU A 131 23.66 -7.67 15.98
C GLU A 131 24.67 -6.51 15.80
N PRO A 132 24.99 -5.65 16.80
CA PRO A 132 25.98 -4.60 16.59
C PRO A 132 27.45 -5.08 16.65
N ASP A 133 27.76 -6.36 16.90
CA ASP A 133 29.15 -6.78 17.19
C ASP A 133 29.62 -8.13 16.60
N ARG A 134 28.96 -8.66 15.56
CA ARG A 134 29.27 -10.02 15.03
C ARG A 134 29.89 -10.12 13.64
N VAL A 135 30.43 -9.03 13.09
CA VAL A 135 31.22 -9.08 11.84
C VAL A 135 32.68 -8.64 12.06
N ARG A 136 33.39 -9.42 12.90
CA ARG A 136 34.75 -9.90 12.61
C ARG A 136 34.80 -11.39 12.95
N GLY A 137 34.28 -12.23 12.07
CA GLY A 137 34.53 -13.67 12.13
C GLY A 137 33.32 -14.53 11.84
N ASN A 138 33.30 -15.06 10.62
CA ASN A 138 32.77 -16.36 10.24
C ASN A 138 31.40 -16.81 10.78
N GLY A 139 30.46 -16.89 9.83
CA GLY A 139 29.83 -18.17 9.53
C GLY A 139 28.48 -18.42 10.16
N VAL A 140 27.43 -17.95 9.49
CA VAL A 140 26.14 -18.65 9.51
C VAL A 140 25.65 -18.81 8.08
N ARG A 141 25.59 -20.08 7.65
CA ARG A 141 24.85 -20.57 6.49
C ARG A 141 23.40 -20.09 6.62
N ALA A 142 23.01 -19.15 5.77
CA ALA A 142 21.62 -18.92 5.45
C ALA A 142 21.40 -19.41 4.01
N LEU A 143 20.86 -20.63 3.88
CA LEU A 143 20.36 -21.16 2.62
C LEU A 143 19.07 -20.41 2.27
N PHE A 144 19.19 -19.15 1.85
CA PHE A 144 18.12 -18.46 1.16
C PHE A 144 18.37 -18.62 -0.34
N SER A 145 17.63 -19.54 -0.96
CA SER A 145 17.59 -19.67 -2.42
C SER A 145 16.68 -18.56 -2.97
N THR A 146 17.21 -17.34 -3.08
CA THR A 146 16.53 -16.25 -3.77
C THR A 146 16.78 -16.43 -5.27
N LYS A 147 15.82 -17.00 -6.00
CA LYS A 147 15.82 -16.89 -7.47
C LYS A 147 15.33 -15.49 -7.84
N VAL A 148 16.27 -14.61 -8.17
CA VAL A 148 15.99 -13.38 -8.90
C VAL A 148 15.64 -13.79 -10.32
N THR A 149 14.35 -13.82 -10.66
CA THR A 149 13.93 -14.02 -12.05
C THR A 149 13.89 -12.65 -12.69
N GLY A 150 14.93 -12.32 -13.45
CA GLY A 150 14.93 -11.19 -14.36
C GLY A 150 13.88 -11.41 -15.45
N VAL A 151 13.00 -10.43 -15.62
CA VAL A 151 12.11 -10.37 -16.79
C VAL A 151 12.79 -9.47 -17.80
N THR A 152 12.95 -10.03 -19.01
CA THR A 152 13.52 -9.42 -20.22
C THR A 152 12.41 -8.72 -20.99
#